data_AF-A0A4R4LPM0-F1
#
_entry.id   AF-A0A4R4LPM0-F1
#
_cell.length_a   1.000
_cell.length_b   1.000
_cell.length_c   1.000
_cell.angle_alpha   90.00
_cell.angle_beta   90.00
_cell.angle_gamma   90.00
#
_symmetry.space_group_name_H-M   'P 1'
#
loop_
_entity.id
_entity.type
_entity.pdbx_description
1 polymer ?
#
loop_
_entity_poly.entity_id
_entity_poly.type
_entity_poly.pdbx_seq_one_letter_code
_entity_poly.pdbx_strand_id
1 'polypeptide(L)'
;MIEWDVEALARLRSAVHRGDWAAGLELLQDRPLEPVLQYAGDVALMAAARGRAEGAWLANDCRALLAERGWPGDAELAAELSVPLGHGRAAGLLPLPADLGAVAAAMEDGFHVLDLERGDVLLAGEIPTDETHDPGRWLPIPPGILPEGEDARRGTARHWLAEQGYRPIPRTL
;
A
#
# COMPACT_ATOMS: atom_id res chain seq x y z
N MET A 1 -4.50 -26.23 -3.86
CA MET A 1 -4.18 -24.85 -3.46
C MET A 1 -3.19 -24.33 -4.48
N ILE A 2 -3.50 -23.21 -5.15
CA ILE A 2 -2.61 -22.64 -6.16
C ILE A 2 -1.60 -21.76 -5.43
N GLU A 3 -0.30 -22.02 -5.59
CA GLU A 3 0.77 -21.23 -4.97
C GLU A 3 1.02 -19.92 -5.73
N TRP A 4 1.71 -18.97 -5.08
CA TRP A 4 2.15 -17.72 -5.68
C TRP A 4 3.45 -17.92 -6.46
N ASP A 5 3.35 -17.98 -7.79
CA ASP A 5 4.51 -17.88 -8.67
C ASP A 5 4.82 -16.41 -9.04
N VAL A 6 5.95 -16.21 -9.71
CA VAL A 6 6.45 -14.89 -10.12
C VAL A 6 5.45 -14.17 -11.04
N GLU A 7 4.75 -14.91 -11.92
CA GLU A 7 3.80 -14.33 -12.85
C GLU A 7 2.53 -13.87 -12.14
N ALA A 8 2.00 -14.69 -11.23
CA ALA A 8 0.85 -14.36 -10.41
C ALA A 8 1.13 -13.14 -9.53
N LEU A 9 2.30 -13.07 -8.88
CA LEU A 9 2.72 -11.91 -8.10
C LEU A 9 2.87 -10.66 -8.97
N ALA A 10 3.48 -10.78 -10.16
CA ALA A 10 3.60 -9.66 -11.08
C ALA A 10 2.22 -9.13 -11.52
N ARG A 11 1.26 -10.02 -11.77
CA ARG A 11 -0.12 -9.65 -12.10
C ARG A 11 -0.85 -8.99 -10.93
N LEU A 12 -0.67 -9.49 -9.71
CA LEU A 12 -1.26 -8.90 -8.50
C LEU A 12 -0.71 -7.50 -8.25
N ARG A 13 0.62 -7.32 -8.34
CA ARG A 13 1.26 -6.00 -8.27
C ARG A 13 0.66 -5.06 -9.32
N SER A 14 0.54 -5.53 -10.55
CA SER A 14 -0.01 -4.76 -11.66
C SER A 14 -1.47 -4.34 -11.41
N ALA A 15 -2.28 -5.24 -10.85
CA ALA A 15 -3.67 -4.96 -10.49
C ALA A 15 -3.76 -3.88 -9.41
N VAL A 16 -2.97 -3.99 -8.34
CA VAL A 16 -2.94 -2.96 -7.28
C VAL A 16 -2.42 -1.62 -7.77
N HIS A 17 -1.34 -1.62 -8.56
CA HIS A 17 -0.80 -0.39 -9.16
C HIS A 17 -1.83 0.36 -10.02
N ARG A 18 -2.65 -0.37 -10.80
CA ARG A 18 -3.69 0.23 -11.66
C ARG A 18 -5.02 0.50 -10.95
N GLY A 19 -5.16 0.12 -9.69
CA GLY A 19 -6.45 0.18 -9.00
C GLY A 19 -7.49 -0.83 -9.52
N ASP A 20 -7.05 -1.90 -10.19
CA ASP A 20 -7.88 -2.94 -10.80
C ASP A 20 -8.28 -4.00 -9.77
N TRP A 21 -9.23 -3.61 -8.92
CA TRP A 21 -9.76 -4.46 -7.86
C TRP A 21 -10.40 -5.77 -8.36
N ALA A 22 -10.96 -5.77 -9.57
CA ALA A 22 -11.63 -6.96 -10.12
C ALA A 22 -10.60 -8.03 -10.49
N ALA A 23 -9.53 -7.65 -11.21
CA ALA A 23 -8.43 -8.55 -11.49
C ALA A 23 -7.72 -9.01 -10.20
N GLY A 24 -7.61 -8.12 -9.21
CA GLY A 24 -7.08 -8.46 -7.88
C GLY A 24 -7.90 -9.55 -7.19
N LEU A 25 -9.23 -9.39 -7.11
CA LEU A 25 -10.11 -10.39 -6.50
C LEU A 25 -10.05 -11.75 -7.21
N GLU A 26 -10.04 -11.74 -8.55
CA GLU A 26 -9.92 -12.95 -9.36
C GLU A 26 -8.61 -13.71 -9.06
N LEU A 27 -7.50 -12.99 -8.91
CA LEU A 27 -6.22 -13.59 -8.56
C LEU A 27 -6.19 -14.12 -7.12
N LEU A 28 -6.86 -13.46 -6.18
CA LEU A 28 -6.88 -13.90 -4.78
C LEU A 28 -7.78 -15.12 -4.57
N GLN A 29 -8.74 -15.36 -5.46
CA GLN A 29 -9.64 -16.51 -5.36
C GLN A 29 -8.85 -17.84 -5.38
N ASP A 30 -9.16 -18.71 -4.43
CA ASP A 30 -8.59 -20.07 -4.27
C ASP A 30 -7.06 -20.12 -4.05
N ARG A 31 -6.44 -18.98 -3.68
CA ARG A 31 -5.03 -18.84 -3.30
C ARG A 31 -4.86 -18.50 -1.81
N PRO A 32 -3.75 -18.90 -1.17
CA PRO A 32 -3.46 -18.50 0.20
C PRO A 32 -3.18 -16.99 0.27
N LEU A 33 -3.70 -16.33 1.30
CA LEU A 33 -3.59 -14.88 1.48
C LEU A 33 -2.31 -14.49 2.24
N GLU A 34 -1.82 -15.36 3.11
CA GLU A 34 -0.72 -15.13 4.06
C GLU A 34 0.55 -14.56 3.39
N PRO A 35 0.97 -15.00 2.19
CA PRO A 35 2.16 -14.45 1.52
C PRO A 35 1.98 -13.04 0.95
N VAL A 36 0.73 -12.55 0.82
CA VAL A 36 0.38 -11.33 0.07
C VAL A 36 -0.63 -10.45 0.82
N LEU A 37 -0.67 -10.51 2.15
CA LEU A 37 -1.70 -9.83 2.94
C LEU A 37 -1.74 -8.31 2.74
N GLN A 38 -0.60 -7.64 2.49
CA GLN A 38 -0.59 -6.21 2.19
C GLN A 38 -1.26 -5.93 0.85
N TYR A 39 -0.99 -6.73 -0.19
CA TYR A 39 -1.69 -6.63 -1.47
C TYR A 39 -3.18 -7.01 -1.36
N ALA A 40 -3.50 -8.09 -0.65
CA ALA A 40 -4.86 -8.56 -0.49
C ALA A 40 -5.72 -7.53 0.25
N GLY A 41 -5.17 -6.88 1.28
CA GLY A 41 -5.85 -5.77 1.95
C GLY A 41 -6.04 -4.55 1.05
N ASP A 42 -5.06 -4.19 0.21
CA ASP A 42 -5.25 -3.12 -0.79
C ASP A 42 -6.39 -3.43 -1.76
N VAL A 43 -6.44 -4.66 -2.28
CA VAL A 43 -7.55 -5.13 -3.13
C VAL A 43 -8.88 -5.05 -2.40
N ALA A 44 -8.93 -5.49 -1.15
CA ALA A 44 -10.13 -5.42 -0.32
C ALA A 44 -10.61 -3.97 -0.15
N LEU A 45 -9.72 -3.03 0.21
CA LEU A 45 -10.04 -1.61 0.34
C LEU A 45 -10.60 -1.02 -0.96
N MET A 46 -10.00 -1.35 -2.11
CA MET A 46 -10.45 -0.85 -3.41
C MET A 46 -11.81 -1.40 -3.85
N ALA A 47 -12.07 -2.69 -3.60
CA ALA A 47 -13.34 -3.33 -3.89
C ALA A 47 -14.44 -2.82 -2.95
N ALA A 48 -14.12 -2.73 -1.65
CA ALA A 48 -14.96 -2.16 -0.61
C ALA A 48 -15.38 -0.73 -0.96
N ALA A 49 -14.43 0.14 -1.35
CA ALA A 49 -14.69 1.53 -1.75
C ALA A 49 -15.71 1.67 -2.89
N ARG A 50 -15.92 0.60 -3.68
CA ARG A 50 -16.90 0.53 -4.78
C ARG A 50 -18.21 -0.16 -4.40
N GLY A 51 -18.42 -0.42 -3.11
CA GLY A 51 -19.63 -1.08 -2.59
C GLY A 51 -19.71 -2.56 -2.91
N ARG A 52 -18.58 -3.23 -3.19
CA ARG A 52 -18.54 -4.67 -3.48
C ARG A 52 -18.52 -5.47 -2.18
N ALA A 53 -19.47 -6.39 -2.02
CA ALA A 53 -19.56 -7.24 -0.82
C ALA A 53 -18.34 -8.15 -0.68
N GLU A 54 -17.79 -8.60 -1.81
CA GLU A 54 -16.58 -9.42 -1.90
C GLU A 54 -15.38 -8.73 -1.23
N GLY A 55 -15.28 -7.40 -1.36
CA GLY A 55 -14.24 -6.61 -0.69
C GLY A 55 -14.39 -6.61 0.84
N ALA A 56 -15.62 -6.57 1.35
CA ALA A 56 -15.88 -6.62 2.79
C ALA A 56 -15.60 -8.00 3.40
N TRP A 57 -15.85 -9.08 2.66
CA TRP A 57 -15.48 -10.44 3.09
C TRP A 57 -13.96 -10.59 3.15
N LEU A 58 -13.28 -10.24 2.06
CA LEU A 58 -11.82 -10.26 2.01
C LEU A 58 -11.19 -9.38 3.10
N ALA A 59 -11.76 -8.22 3.39
CA ALA A 59 -11.28 -7.35 4.46
C ALA A 59 -11.33 -8.03 5.84
N ASN A 60 -12.37 -8.82 6.13
CA ASN A 60 -12.46 -9.54 7.39
C ASN A 60 -11.42 -10.66 7.49
N ASP A 61 -11.21 -11.41 6.41
CA ASP A 61 -10.21 -12.48 6.36
C ASP A 61 -8.80 -11.90 6.52
N CYS A 62 -8.47 -10.85 5.76
CA CYS A 62 -7.19 -10.15 5.88
C CYS A 62 -6.96 -9.63 7.30
N ARG A 63 -7.96 -9.02 7.94
CA ARG A 63 -7.81 -8.47 9.31
C ARG A 63 -7.41 -9.54 10.33
N ALA A 64 -7.99 -10.73 10.25
CA ALA A 64 -7.66 -11.82 11.16
C ALA A 64 -6.19 -12.25 10.98
N LEU A 65 -5.77 -12.45 9.72
CA LEU A 65 -4.43 -12.91 9.39
C LEU A 65 -3.35 -11.86 9.66
N LEU A 66 -3.63 -10.57 9.39
CA LEU A 66 -2.74 -9.45 9.70
C LEU A 66 -2.50 -9.33 11.21
N ALA A 67 -3.56 -9.47 12.02
CA ALA A 67 -3.46 -9.41 13.47
C ALA A 67 -2.62 -10.57 14.05
N GLU A 68 -2.70 -11.76 13.43
CA GLU A 68 -1.88 -12.90 13.81
C GLU A 68 -0.41 -12.73 13.42
N ARG A 69 -0.14 -12.20 12.22
CA ARG A 69 1.22 -12.03 11.67
C ARG A 69 2.01 -10.90 12.35
N GLY A 70 1.37 -9.74 12.55
CA GLY A 70 1.94 -8.62 13.31
C GLY A 70 3.20 -7.99 12.71
N TRP A 71 3.36 -7.99 11.39
CA TRP A 71 4.48 -7.32 10.71
C TRP A 71 4.30 -5.80 10.65
N PRO A 72 5.36 -5.02 10.39
CA PRO A 72 5.22 -3.59 10.10
C PRO A 72 4.15 -3.36 9.02
N GLY A 73 3.23 -2.43 9.27
CA GLY A 73 2.13 -2.11 8.35
C GLY A 73 0.88 -2.95 8.54
N ASP A 74 0.94 -4.07 9.27
CA ASP A 74 -0.22 -4.95 9.44
C ASP A 74 -1.27 -4.31 10.35
N ALA A 75 -0.85 -3.63 11.42
CA ALA A 75 -1.75 -2.92 12.33
C ALA A 75 -2.45 -1.75 11.63
N GLU A 76 -1.72 -0.99 10.81
CA GLU A 76 -2.22 0.11 10.02
C GLU A 76 -3.26 -0.38 8.99
N LEU A 77 -2.90 -1.40 8.21
CA LEU A 77 -3.82 -1.97 7.21
C LEU A 77 -5.05 -2.60 7.87
N ALA A 78 -4.90 -3.31 8.98
CA ALA A 78 -6.04 -3.88 9.71
C ALA A 78 -6.98 -2.81 10.27
N ALA A 79 -6.43 -1.66 10.71
CA ALA A 79 -7.23 -0.51 11.13
C ALA A 79 -8.00 0.09 9.95
N GLU A 80 -7.36 0.27 8.79
CA GLU A 80 -8.02 0.76 7.57
C GLU A 80 -9.18 -0.15 7.13
N LEU A 81 -8.95 -1.48 7.13
CA LEU A 81 -9.95 -2.49 6.77
C LEU A 81 -11.13 -2.56 7.75
N SER A 82 -10.99 -2.01 8.96
CA SER A 82 -12.05 -2.02 9.98
C SER A 82 -13.08 -0.88 9.84
N VAL A 83 -12.78 0.13 9.02
CA VAL A 83 -13.62 1.32 8.90
C VAL A 83 -14.84 1.06 8.02
N PRO A 84 -16.07 1.31 8.53
CA PRO A 84 -17.27 1.20 7.71
C PRO A 84 -17.24 2.19 6.54
N LEU A 85 -17.51 1.68 5.34
CA LEU A 85 -17.52 2.49 4.12
C LEU A 85 -18.57 3.60 4.21
N GLY A 86 -18.10 4.84 4.10
CA GLY A 86 -18.95 6.02 3.90
C GLY A 86 -18.82 7.13 4.93
N HIS A 87 -18.27 6.91 6.15
CA HIS A 87 -18.38 7.92 7.21
C HIS A 87 -17.22 8.00 8.23
N GLY A 88 -15.96 7.80 7.82
CA GLY A 88 -14.86 8.00 8.77
C GLY A 88 -13.48 8.17 8.14
N ARG A 89 -12.72 9.17 8.63
CA ARG A 89 -11.26 9.19 8.48
C ARG A 89 -10.72 7.96 9.18
N ALA A 90 -10.19 6.98 8.43
CA ALA A 90 -9.42 5.91 9.03
C ALA A 90 -8.27 6.52 9.85
N ALA A 91 -8.25 6.24 11.15
CA ALA A 91 -7.17 6.54 12.10
C ALA A 91 -6.67 8.01 12.18
N GLY A 92 -7.43 9.00 11.67
CA GLY A 92 -6.97 10.40 11.65
C GLY A 92 -5.85 10.71 10.65
N LEU A 93 -5.35 9.71 9.91
CA LEU A 93 -4.31 9.87 8.89
C LEU A 93 -4.83 10.63 7.66
N LEU A 94 -3.96 11.33 6.97
CA LEU A 94 -4.28 11.99 5.70
C LEU A 94 -4.15 10.99 4.55
N PRO A 95 -5.13 10.90 3.63
CA PRO A 95 -4.96 10.08 2.44
C PRO A 95 -3.87 10.67 1.55
N LEU A 96 -2.97 9.82 1.05
CA LEU A 96 -1.90 10.18 0.14
C LEU A 96 -1.85 9.17 -1.02
N PRO A 97 -2.01 9.60 -2.29
CA PRO A 97 -1.69 8.76 -3.43
C PRO A 97 -0.26 8.27 -3.29
N ALA A 98 -0.03 6.96 -3.20
CA ALA A 98 1.32 6.42 -3.05
C ALA A 98 1.38 4.95 -3.49
N ASP A 99 2.41 4.60 -4.24
CA ASP A 99 2.73 3.19 -4.49
C ASP A 99 3.70 2.69 -3.43
N LEU A 100 3.21 1.86 -2.50
CA LEU A 100 4.03 1.28 -1.43
C LEU A 100 5.22 0.46 -1.95
N GLY A 101 5.11 -0.15 -3.15
CA GLY A 101 6.22 -0.86 -3.76
C GLY A 101 7.32 0.09 -4.22
N ALA A 102 6.95 1.23 -4.79
CA ALA A 102 7.89 2.28 -5.18
C ALA A 102 8.55 2.93 -3.94
N VAL A 103 7.77 3.22 -2.90
CA VAL A 103 8.29 3.76 -1.63
C VAL A 103 9.27 2.77 -1.00
N ALA A 104 8.94 1.49 -0.95
CA ALA A 104 9.82 0.47 -0.40
C ALA A 104 11.12 0.33 -1.21
N ALA A 105 11.05 0.31 -2.54
CA ALA A 105 12.24 0.28 -3.38
C ALA A 105 13.14 1.50 -3.13
N ALA A 106 12.55 2.68 -3.00
CA ALA A 106 13.28 3.91 -2.66
C ALA A 106 13.95 3.89 -1.29
N MET A 107 13.39 3.18 -0.31
CA MET A 107 14.06 2.96 0.98
C MET A 107 15.29 2.07 0.84
N GLU A 108 15.27 1.07 -0.04
CA GLU A 108 16.43 0.20 -0.30
C GLU A 108 17.55 0.97 -1.02
N ASP A 109 17.19 1.81 -1.99
CA ASP A 109 18.15 2.56 -2.82
C ASP A 109 18.69 3.85 -2.14
N GLY A 110 17.84 4.52 -1.34
CA GLY A 110 18.15 5.79 -0.67
C GLY A 110 18.12 7.02 -1.60
N PHE A 111 18.24 8.23 -1.03
CA PHE A 111 18.25 9.52 -1.76
C PHE A 111 16.99 9.86 -2.57
N HIS A 112 15.85 9.30 -2.19
CA HIS A 112 14.57 9.58 -2.81
C HIS A 112 13.70 10.51 -1.97
N VAL A 113 12.77 11.18 -2.63
CA VAL A 113 11.69 11.97 -2.02
C VAL A 113 10.35 11.51 -2.55
N LEU A 114 9.31 11.62 -1.72
CA LEU A 114 7.92 11.42 -2.09
C LEU A 114 7.25 12.78 -2.31
N ASP A 115 6.64 12.96 -3.48
CA ASP A 115 5.76 14.08 -3.78
C ASP A 115 4.43 13.90 -3.03
N LEU A 116 4.16 14.73 -2.03
CA LEU A 116 2.93 14.66 -1.23
C LEU A 116 1.68 15.10 -2.00
N GLU A 117 1.83 15.75 -3.16
CA GLU A 117 0.72 16.15 -4.01
C GLU A 117 0.38 15.06 -5.03
N ARG A 118 1.39 14.51 -5.70
CA ARG A 118 1.20 13.54 -6.81
C ARG A 118 1.38 12.08 -6.43
N GLY A 119 2.10 11.81 -5.33
CA GLY A 119 2.47 10.46 -4.94
C GLY A 119 3.63 9.87 -5.71
N ASP A 120 4.42 10.72 -6.38
CA ASP A 120 5.59 10.31 -7.15
C ASP A 120 6.80 10.12 -6.24
N VAL A 121 7.54 9.05 -6.49
CA VAL A 121 8.84 8.80 -5.87
C VAL A 121 9.90 9.25 -6.85
N LEU A 122 10.70 10.24 -6.46
CA LEU A 122 11.72 10.88 -7.30
C LEU A 122 13.08 10.80 -6.61
N LEU A 123 14.17 10.79 -7.39
CA LEU A 123 15.47 11.09 -6.80
C LEU A 123 15.50 12.54 -6.33
N ALA A 124 16.15 12.82 -5.20
CA ALA A 124 16.23 14.17 -4.65
C ALA A 124 16.87 15.19 -5.63
N GLY A 125 17.74 14.73 -6.54
CA GLY A 125 18.34 15.54 -7.59
C GLY A 125 17.48 15.78 -8.83
N GLU A 126 16.34 15.08 -8.94
CA GLU A 126 15.39 15.19 -10.06
C GLU A 126 14.20 16.10 -9.74
N ILE A 127 14.14 16.67 -8.53
CA ILE A 127 13.12 17.65 -8.17
C ILE A 127 13.25 18.86 -9.11
N PRO A 128 12.18 19.25 -9.83
CA PRO A 128 12.20 20.43 -10.70
C PRO A 128 12.68 21.67 -9.94
N THR A 129 13.58 22.45 -10.54
CA THR A 129 14.23 23.58 -9.86
C THR A 129 13.26 24.70 -9.49
N ASP A 130 12.12 24.80 -10.16
CA ASP A 130 11.01 25.68 -9.83
C ASP A 130 10.16 25.18 -8.64
N GLU A 131 10.17 23.88 -8.34
CA GLU A 131 9.39 23.25 -7.26
C GLU A 131 10.22 22.94 -6.00
N THR A 132 11.55 23.07 -6.05
CA THR A 132 12.46 22.83 -4.90
C THR A 132 12.21 23.74 -3.69
N HIS A 133 11.49 24.86 -3.87
CA HIS A 133 11.22 25.85 -2.82
C HIS A 133 9.90 25.64 -2.09
N ASP A 134 9.16 24.55 -2.35
CA ASP A 134 7.98 24.17 -1.57
C ASP A 134 8.35 23.13 -0.49
N PRO A 135 8.77 23.58 0.72
CA PRO A 135 9.23 22.67 1.78
C PRO A 135 8.13 21.76 2.32
N GLY A 136 6.85 22.02 2.02
CA GLY A 136 5.72 21.22 2.49
C GLY A 136 5.33 20.09 1.54
N ARG A 137 5.84 20.07 0.31
CA ARG A 137 5.47 19.11 -0.74
C ARG A 137 6.35 17.86 -0.77
N TRP A 138 7.61 17.98 -0.39
CA TRP A 138 8.60 16.92 -0.57
C TRP A 138 8.90 16.22 0.75
N LEU A 139 8.60 14.92 0.83
CA LEU A 139 8.87 14.10 1.99
C LEU A 139 10.08 13.19 1.73
N PRO A 140 11.23 13.40 2.38
CA PRO A 140 12.40 12.53 2.21
C PRO A 140 12.11 11.09 2.63
N ILE A 141 12.43 10.13 1.76
CA ILE A 141 12.29 8.70 2.06
C ILE A 141 13.59 8.25 2.74
N PRO A 142 13.53 7.71 3.98
CA PRO A 142 14.72 7.28 4.68
C PRO A 142 15.31 6.03 4.00
N PRO A 143 16.64 5.94 3.83
CA PRO A 143 17.26 4.68 3.45
C PRO A 143 17.14 3.67 4.60
N GLY A 144 16.96 2.40 4.29
CA GLY A 144 16.79 1.36 5.30
C GLY A 144 17.04 -0.05 4.78
N ILE A 145 17.41 -0.95 5.69
CA ILE A 145 17.42 -2.39 5.42
C ILE A 145 16.00 -2.89 5.65
N LEU A 146 15.35 -3.33 4.58
CA LEU A 146 13.99 -3.85 4.66
C LEU A 146 13.96 -5.38 4.87
N PRO A 147 12.89 -5.92 5.46
CA PRO A 147 12.71 -7.36 5.57
C PRO A 147 12.62 -8.03 4.19
N GLU A 148 12.99 -9.32 4.13
CA GLU A 148 12.80 -10.11 2.92
C GLU A 148 11.32 -10.28 2.56
N GLY A 149 11.04 -10.30 1.27
CA GLY A 149 9.69 -10.47 0.73
C GLY A 149 9.00 -9.15 0.38
N GLU A 150 8.43 -9.11 -0.83
CA GLU A 150 7.76 -7.91 -1.36
C GLU A 150 6.61 -7.42 -0.46
N ASP A 151 5.83 -8.34 0.12
CA ASP A 151 4.73 -8.00 1.02
C ASP A 151 5.22 -7.34 2.32
N ALA A 152 6.29 -7.86 2.93
CA ALA A 152 6.88 -7.30 4.15
C ALA A 152 7.47 -5.89 3.91
N ARG A 153 8.10 -5.70 2.75
CA ARG A 153 8.61 -4.40 2.31
C ARG A 153 7.49 -3.37 2.14
N ARG A 154 6.38 -3.75 1.51
CA ARG A 154 5.19 -2.90 1.41
C ARG A 154 4.62 -2.54 2.77
N GLY A 155 4.55 -3.51 3.68
CA GLY A 155 4.12 -3.27 5.06
C GLY A 155 5.03 -2.26 5.77
N THR A 156 6.34 -2.37 5.59
CA THR A 156 7.31 -1.39 6.15
C THR A 156 7.09 0.01 5.58
N ALA A 157 6.88 0.13 4.27
CA ALA A 157 6.55 1.40 3.64
C ALA A 157 5.23 2.00 4.17
N ARG A 158 4.20 1.15 4.38
CA ARG A 158 2.92 1.58 4.96
C ARG A 158 3.10 2.10 6.39
N HIS A 159 3.84 1.38 7.22
CA HIS A 159 4.13 1.78 8.59
C HIS A 159 4.83 3.14 8.63
N TRP A 160 5.88 3.31 7.82
CA TRP A 160 6.59 4.60 7.72
C TRP A 160 5.66 5.74 7.30
N LEU A 161 4.80 5.55 6.28
CA LEU A 161 3.82 6.58 5.89
C LEU A 161 2.89 6.95 7.05
N ALA A 162 2.46 5.96 7.85
CA ALA A 162 1.62 6.21 9.01
C ALA A 162 2.35 7.01 10.10
N GLU A 163 3.65 6.76 10.33
CA GLU A 163 4.47 7.59 11.22
C GLU A 163 4.57 9.04 10.73
N GLN A 164 4.53 9.25 9.41
CA GLN A 164 4.48 10.59 8.80
C GLN A 164 3.06 11.21 8.80
N GLY A 165 2.06 10.50 9.33
CA GLY A 165 0.67 10.98 9.39
C GLY A 165 -0.17 10.70 8.14
N TYR A 166 0.32 9.85 7.24
CA TYR A 166 -0.35 9.52 5.98
C TYR A 166 -0.83 8.07 5.94
N ARG A 167 -1.88 7.82 5.15
CA ARG A 167 -2.24 6.46 4.71
C ARG A 167 -2.20 6.40 3.18
N PRO A 168 -1.71 5.30 2.60
CA PRO A 168 -1.65 5.15 1.15
C PRO A 168 -3.07 5.00 0.60
N ILE A 169 -3.35 5.69 -0.51
CA ILE A 169 -4.51 5.42 -1.36
C ILE A 169 -4.03 5.11 -2.78
N PRO A 170 -4.81 4.36 -3.58
CA PRO A 170 -4.46 4.11 -4.98
C PRO A 170 -4.22 5.40 -5.74
N ARG A 171 -3.17 5.43 -6.57
CA ARG A 171 -2.90 6.57 -7.45
C ARG A 171 -3.99 6.65 -8.53
N THR A 172 -4.73 7.75 -8.56
CA THR A 172 -5.62 8.08 -9.69
C THR A 172 -4.78 8.83 -10.72
N LEU A 173 -4.33 8.14 -11.75
CA LEU A 173 -3.75 8.77 -12.95
C LEU A 173 -4.85 9.44 -13.77
#